data_AF-A0A950JHB7-F1
#
_entry.id   AF-A0A950JHB7-F1
#
_cell.length_a   1.000
_cell.length_b   1.000
_cell.length_c   1.000
_cell.angle_alpha   90.00
_cell.angle_beta   90.00
_cell.angle_gamma   90.00
#
_symmetry.space_group_name_H-M   'P 1'
#
loop_
_entity.id
_entity.type
_entity.pdbx_description
1 polymer ?
#
loop_
_entity_poly.entity_id
_entity_poly.type
_entity_poly.pdbx_seq_one_letter_code
_entity_poly.pdbx_strand_id
1 'polypeptide(L)'
;MARNLITDVEGVLVGSAHDERLATGVTVVVFEEPAVASIAMNGGAPALRDTALLEPEMTVERVDGFVLSGGSAFGLDAGGGAMAHLWEIGRGFEHRGARVPIVPGASLFDLLNGGDKAWGRKPPYWDMGFKAASAASVDFALGTAGAGFGATTYNLKGGLGSASAVTSSGFHVGALVVVNSVGRATRGESPYFWAAPYERQAEFGGLGFGPKEI
;
A
#
# COMPACT_ATOMS: atom_id res chain seq x y z
N MET A 1 16.03 11.58 -13.01
CA MET A 1 15.92 12.23 -11.69
C MET A 1 15.08 11.31 -10.81
N ALA A 2 15.37 11.22 -9.51
CA ALA A 2 14.57 10.43 -8.58
C ALA A 2 13.13 10.98 -8.53
N ARG A 3 12.12 10.11 -8.55
CA ARG A 3 10.71 10.48 -8.48
C ARG A 3 10.25 10.76 -7.06
N ASN A 4 11.05 10.40 -6.07
CA ASN A 4 10.66 10.32 -4.65
C ASN A 4 9.51 9.32 -4.46
N LEU A 5 9.57 8.19 -5.18
CA LEU A 5 8.61 7.10 -5.13
C LEU A 5 9.31 5.78 -4.82
N ILE A 6 8.58 4.81 -4.26
CA ILE A 6 9.09 3.46 -4.00
C ILE A 6 9.64 2.79 -5.27
N THR A 7 9.10 3.16 -6.43
CA THR A 7 9.49 2.70 -7.77
C THR A 7 10.83 3.29 -8.25
N ASP A 8 11.48 4.15 -7.45
CA ASP A 8 12.90 4.45 -7.64
C ASP A 8 13.79 3.26 -7.24
N VAL A 9 13.28 2.28 -6.50
CA VAL A 9 13.92 0.96 -6.35
C VAL A 9 13.65 0.16 -7.63
N GLU A 10 14.72 -0.21 -8.33
CA GLU A 10 14.63 -0.95 -9.59
C GLU A 10 13.85 -2.27 -9.43
N GLY A 11 13.00 -2.59 -10.40
CA GLY A 11 12.15 -3.77 -10.37
C GLY A 11 10.91 -3.66 -9.48
N VAL A 12 10.66 -2.51 -8.81
CA VAL A 12 9.42 -2.30 -8.06
C VAL A 12 8.42 -1.52 -8.91
N LEU A 13 7.22 -2.08 -9.07
CA LEU A 13 6.08 -1.47 -9.75
C LEU A 13 4.91 -1.30 -8.79
N VAL A 14 4.09 -0.28 -9.00
CA VAL A 14 2.89 -0.02 -8.19
C VAL A 14 1.71 0.24 -9.10
N GLY A 15 0.59 -0.44 -8.84
CA GLY A 15 -0.67 -0.23 -9.54
C GLY A 15 -1.81 -0.02 -8.55
N SER A 16 -2.87 0.67 -8.98
CA SER A 16 -4.00 1.01 -8.11
C SER A 16 -5.32 0.99 -8.85
N ALA A 17 -6.38 0.62 -8.14
CA ALA A 17 -7.77 0.71 -8.58
C ALA A 17 -8.63 1.17 -7.41
N HIS A 18 -9.65 1.97 -7.67
CA HIS A 18 -10.54 2.49 -6.63
C HIS A 18 -11.94 2.70 -7.19
N ASP A 19 -12.91 2.84 -6.29
CA ASP A 19 -14.28 3.19 -6.62
C ASP A 19 -14.68 4.42 -5.80
N GLU A 20 -15.03 5.49 -6.50
CA GLU A 20 -15.34 6.78 -5.90
C GLU A 20 -16.66 6.76 -5.12
N ARG A 21 -17.67 6.04 -5.63
CA ARG A 21 -18.98 5.92 -4.99
C ARG A 21 -18.87 5.15 -3.67
N LEU A 22 -18.08 4.08 -3.68
CA LEU A 22 -17.77 3.31 -2.49
C LEU A 22 -16.76 4.00 -1.57
N ALA A 23 -16.03 5.00 -2.08
CA ALA A 23 -14.90 5.65 -1.42
C ALA A 23 -13.89 4.62 -0.88
N THR A 24 -13.41 3.69 -1.70
CA THR A 24 -12.45 2.66 -1.27
C THR A 24 -11.55 2.27 -2.44
N GLY A 25 -10.51 1.48 -2.18
CA GLY A 25 -9.67 0.98 -3.26
C GLY A 25 -8.58 0.02 -2.83
N VAL A 26 -7.74 -0.34 -3.79
CA VAL A 26 -6.65 -1.31 -3.69
C VAL A 26 -5.41 -0.73 -4.35
N THR A 27 -4.26 -0.96 -3.74
CA THR A 27 -2.94 -0.71 -4.29
C THR A 27 -2.14 -2.01 -4.25
N VAL A 28 -1.55 -2.39 -5.37
CA VAL A 28 -0.72 -3.60 -5.50
C VAL A 28 0.70 -3.17 -5.82
N VAL A 29 1.64 -3.65 -5.02
CA VAL A 29 3.08 -3.61 -5.33
C VAL A 29 3.40 -4.90 -6.08
N VAL A 30 4.07 -4.80 -7.22
CA VAL A 30 4.51 -5.93 -8.03
C VAL A 30 6.02 -5.81 -8.20
N PHE A 31 6.74 -6.88 -7.89
CA PHE A 31 8.17 -6.95 -8.18
C PHE A 31 8.38 -7.55 -9.56
N GLU A 32 9.29 -7.05 -10.40
CA GLU A 32 9.58 -7.66 -11.70
C GLU A 32 10.18 -9.07 -11.51
N GLU A 33 11.05 -9.21 -10.53
CA GLU A 33 11.59 -10.47 -10.03
C GLU A 33 11.11 -10.72 -8.59
N PRO A 34 10.75 -11.95 -8.18
CA PRO A 34 10.32 -12.23 -6.82
C PRO A 34 11.35 -11.75 -5.78
N ALA A 35 10.88 -11.03 -4.77
CA ALA A 35 11.73 -10.38 -3.78
C ALA A 35 11.64 -11.05 -2.40
N VAL A 36 12.74 -11.02 -1.66
CA VAL A 36 12.77 -11.47 -0.26
C VAL A 36 11.91 -10.54 0.58
N ALA A 37 11.09 -11.13 1.45
CA ALA A 37 10.08 -10.39 2.21
C ALA A 37 10.00 -10.86 3.67
N SER A 38 9.66 -9.93 4.55
CA SER A 38 9.31 -10.19 5.95
C SER A 38 8.21 -9.22 6.40
N ILE A 39 7.61 -9.46 7.57
CA ILE A 39 6.55 -8.62 8.13
C ILE A 39 6.80 -8.27 9.60
N ALA A 40 6.40 -7.07 9.98
CA ALA A 40 6.26 -6.66 11.38
C ALA A 40 4.85 -6.14 11.63
N MET A 41 4.21 -6.58 12.71
CA MET A 41 2.85 -6.21 13.08
C MET A 41 2.83 -5.55 14.45
N ASN A 42 2.38 -4.29 14.50
CA ASN A 42 2.39 -3.50 15.74
C ASN A 42 0.99 -3.01 16.14
N GLY A 43 -0.02 -3.17 15.27
CA GLY A 43 -1.41 -2.79 15.54
C GLY A 43 -2.22 -3.93 16.14
N GLY A 44 -3.17 -3.62 17.04
CA GLY A 44 -3.96 -4.62 17.77
C GLY A 44 -5.15 -5.23 17.02
N ALA A 45 -5.49 -4.73 15.83
CA ALA A 45 -6.61 -5.22 15.02
C ALA A 45 -6.19 -5.44 13.55
N PRO A 46 -5.25 -6.36 13.27
CA PRO A 46 -4.75 -6.57 11.93
C PRO A 46 -5.79 -7.31 11.05
N ALA A 47 -5.92 -6.89 9.79
CA ALA A 47 -6.59 -7.66 8.73
C ALA A 47 -5.54 -8.03 7.68
N LEU A 48 -5.15 -9.31 7.65
CA LEU A 48 -4.00 -9.79 6.89
C LEU A 48 -4.32 -11.04 6.10
N ARG A 49 -3.60 -11.21 5.00
CA ARG A 49 -3.70 -12.36 4.09
C ARG A 49 -2.30 -12.89 3.77
N ASP A 50 -2.14 -14.21 3.86
CA ASP A 50 -0.93 -14.93 3.44
C ASP A 50 0.36 -14.37 4.07
N THR A 51 0.29 -13.80 5.27
CA THR A 51 1.46 -13.18 5.93
C THR A 51 2.27 -14.15 6.79
N ALA A 52 1.69 -15.26 7.23
CA ALA A 52 2.40 -16.26 8.03
C ALA A 52 3.58 -16.90 7.27
N LEU A 53 3.55 -16.90 5.93
CA LEU A 53 4.68 -17.37 5.10
C LEU A 53 5.89 -16.43 5.13
N LEU A 54 5.73 -15.20 5.66
CA LEU A 54 6.80 -14.19 5.73
C LEU A 54 7.68 -14.34 6.98
N GLU A 55 7.39 -15.33 7.83
CA GLU A 55 8.27 -15.68 8.95
C GLU A 55 9.56 -16.33 8.42
N PRO A 56 10.75 -15.98 8.95
CA PRO A 56 12.03 -16.44 8.40
C PRO A 56 12.22 -17.96 8.34
N GLU A 57 11.52 -18.72 9.16
CA GLU A 57 11.56 -20.18 9.20
C GLU A 57 10.70 -20.87 8.12
N MET A 58 9.90 -20.12 7.37
CA MET A 58 8.98 -20.67 6.38
C MET A 58 9.67 -20.95 5.04
N THR A 59 9.10 -21.87 4.25
CA THR A 59 9.71 -22.35 3.01
C THR A 59 9.65 -21.37 1.84
N VAL A 60 8.77 -20.37 1.92
CA VAL A 60 8.63 -19.35 0.88
C VAL A 60 9.55 -18.19 1.20
N GLU A 61 10.68 -18.12 0.48
CA GLU A 61 11.67 -17.06 0.69
C GLU A 61 11.36 -15.76 -0.06
N ARG A 62 10.54 -15.84 -1.12
CA ARG A 62 10.28 -14.72 -2.04
C ARG A 62 8.82 -14.61 -2.41
N VAL A 63 8.36 -13.38 -2.59
CA VAL A 63 6.99 -13.04 -3.01
C VAL A 63 6.99 -12.27 -4.31
N ASP A 64 5.90 -12.36 -5.07
CA ASP A 64 5.73 -11.62 -6.33
C ASP A 64 5.34 -10.15 -6.10
N GLY A 65 4.82 -9.82 -4.91
CA GLY A 65 4.31 -8.50 -4.61
C GLY A 65 3.56 -8.44 -3.28
N PHE A 66 2.87 -7.31 -3.06
CA PHE A 66 2.02 -7.08 -1.90
C PHE A 66 0.71 -6.40 -2.27
N VAL A 67 -0.37 -6.71 -1.55
CA VAL A 67 -1.67 -6.01 -1.68
C VAL A 67 -1.95 -5.17 -0.45
N LEU A 68 -2.22 -3.88 -0.66
CA LEU A 68 -2.79 -2.98 0.33
C LEU A 68 -4.20 -2.61 -0.11
N SER A 69 -5.17 -2.62 0.80
CA SER A 69 -6.58 -2.37 0.45
C SER A 69 -7.33 -1.62 1.54
N GLY A 70 -8.41 -0.95 1.16
CA GLY A 70 -9.51 -0.61 2.08
C GLY A 70 -10.42 -1.82 2.31
N GLY A 71 -11.57 -1.60 2.95
CA GLY A 71 -12.60 -2.63 3.12
C GLY A 71 -12.47 -3.53 4.33
N SER A 72 -11.49 -3.31 5.21
CA SER A 72 -11.23 -4.18 6.35
C SER A 72 -11.09 -5.65 5.89
N ALA A 73 -11.66 -6.61 6.61
CA ALA A 73 -11.56 -8.03 6.24
C ALA A 73 -12.07 -8.33 4.81
N PHE A 74 -13.03 -7.58 4.26
CA PHE A 74 -13.49 -7.75 2.87
C PHE A 74 -12.42 -7.39 1.85
N GLY A 75 -11.52 -6.47 2.20
CA GLY A 75 -10.39 -6.04 1.36
C GLY A 75 -9.42 -7.16 1.03
N LEU A 76 -9.35 -8.20 1.87
CA LEU A 76 -8.44 -9.34 1.69
C LEU A 76 -8.76 -10.16 0.42
N ASP A 77 -9.97 -10.03 -0.13
CA ASP A 77 -10.34 -10.62 -1.42
C ASP A 77 -9.51 -10.05 -2.58
N ALA A 78 -8.98 -8.84 -2.45
CA ALA A 78 -8.11 -8.22 -3.45
C ALA A 78 -6.85 -9.05 -3.76
N GLY A 79 -6.33 -9.79 -2.77
CA GLY A 79 -5.22 -10.71 -2.99
C GLY A 79 -5.53 -11.77 -4.05
N GLY A 80 -6.77 -12.28 -4.08
CA GLY A 80 -7.18 -13.26 -5.08
C GLY A 80 -7.20 -12.69 -6.51
N GLY A 81 -7.62 -11.44 -6.67
CA GLY A 81 -7.61 -10.75 -7.96
C GLY A 81 -6.19 -10.45 -8.44
N ALA A 82 -5.33 -9.97 -7.55
CA ALA A 82 -3.93 -9.72 -7.87
C ALA A 82 -3.20 -11.00 -8.29
N MET A 83 -3.38 -12.10 -7.53
CA MET A 83 -2.86 -13.42 -7.91
C MET A 83 -3.38 -13.88 -9.26
N ALA A 84 -4.68 -13.68 -9.56
CA ALA A 84 -5.25 -14.09 -10.84
C ALA A 84 -4.59 -13.38 -12.04
N HIS A 85 -4.32 -12.08 -11.94
CA HIS A 85 -3.59 -11.37 -12.98
C HIS A 85 -2.14 -11.86 -13.13
N LEU A 86 -1.41 -12.03 -12.02
CA LEU A 86 -0.04 -12.55 -12.08
C LEU A 86 0.02 -13.96 -12.68
N TRP A 87 -0.94 -14.81 -12.34
CA TRP A 87 -1.06 -16.14 -12.94
C TRP A 87 -1.33 -16.07 -14.45
N GLU A 88 -2.22 -15.17 -14.90
CA GLU A 88 -2.55 -14.94 -16.31
C GLU A 88 -1.30 -14.59 -17.14
N ILE A 89 -0.40 -13.78 -16.59
CA ILE A 89 0.86 -13.39 -17.26
C ILE A 89 2.02 -14.37 -16.97
N GLY A 90 1.71 -15.56 -16.46
CA GLY A 90 2.69 -16.63 -16.27
C GLY A 90 3.71 -16.32 -15.18
N ARG A 91 3.30 -15.70 -14.08
CA ARG A 91 4.14 -15.42 -12.89
C ARG A 91 3.72 -16.23 -11.67
N GLY A 92 4.65 -16.39 -10.72
CA GLY A 92 4.44 -17.10 -9.46
C GLY A 92 5.45 -18.18 -9.15
N PHE A 93 5.40 -18.69 -7.92
CA PHE A 93 6.24 -19.76 -7.42
C PHE A 93 5.90 -21.10 -8.08
N GLU A 94 6.88 -21.74 -8.69
CA GLU A 94 6.71 -23.06 -9.31
C GLU A 94 6.99 -24.18 -8.31
N HIS A 95 6.00 -25.06 -8.13
CA HIS A 95 6.11 -26.26 -7.32
C HIS A 95 5.49 -27.44 -8.04
N ARG A 96 6.31 -28.45 -8.38
CA ARG A 96 5.87 -29.71 -9.01
C ARG A 96 4.99 -29.51 -10.26
N GLY A 97 5.31 -28.49 -11.07
CA GLY A 97 4.56 -28.15 -12.29
C GLY A 97 3.29 -27.31 -12.07
N ALA A 98 2.93 -27.00 -10.82
CA ALA A 98 1.93 -25.98 -10.51
C ALA A 98 2.62 -24.63 -10.25
N ARG A 99 1.99 -23.55 -10.72
CA ARG A 99 2.46 -22.18 -10.53
C ARG A 99 1.49 -21.44 -9.62
N VAL A 100 2.00 -20.86 -8.54
CA VAL A 100 1.20 -20.17 -7.53
C VAL A 100 1.83 -18.80 -7.26
N PRO A 101 1.23 -17.69 -7.72
CA PRO A 101 1.65 -16.35 -7.33
C PRO A 101 1.53 -16.15 -5.82
N ILE A 102 2.49 -15.45 -5.21
CA ILE A 102 2.50 -15.20 -3.77
C ILE A 102 2.43 -13.69 -3.55
N VAL A 103 1.28 -13.22 -3.06
CA VAL A 103 1.01 -11.79 -2.88
C VAL A 103 0.36 -11.55 -1.51
N PRO A 104 1.15 -11.54 -0.42
CA PRO A 104 0.64 -11.25 0.91
C PRO A 104 0.00 -9.85 0.95
N GLY A 105 -0.91 -9.63 1.88
CA GLY A 105 -1.60 -8.36 1.92
C GLY A 105 -2.14 -7.96 3.27
N ALA A 106 -2.49 -6.67 3.35
CA ALA A 106 -3.09 -6.03 4.50
C ALA A 106 -4.25 -5.15 4.06
N SER A 107 -5.24 -5.00 4.95
CA SER A 107 -6.37 -4.11 4.73
C SER A 107 -6.60 -3.16 5.88
N LEU A 108 -6.94 -1.91 5.55
CA LEU A 108 -7.37 -0.88 6.49
C LEU A 108 -8.89 -0.78 6.56
N PHE A 109 -9.39 -0.20 7.65
CA PHE A 109 -10.81 0.05 7.83
C PHE A 109 -11.21 1.40 7.25
N ASP A 110 -12.02 1.40 6.18
CA ASP A 110 -12.62 2.60 5.58
C ASP A 110 -14.15 2.46 5.41
N LEU A 111 -14.77 1.53 6.15
CA LEU A 111 -16.19 1.21 5.99
C LEU A 111 -17.13 2.35 6.45
N LEU A 112 -16.64 3.28 7.28
CA LEU A 112 -17.43 4.39 7.84
C LEU A 112 -17.06 5.77 7.25
N ASN A 113 -16.42 5.80 6.08
CA ASN A 113 -15.93 7.04 5.48
C ASN A 113 -16.97 7.80 4.62
N GLY A 114 -18.25 7.39 4.66
CA GLY A 114 -19.34 8.03 3.93
C GLY A 114 -19.62 7.50 2.51
N GLY A 115 -18.77 6.63 1.96
CA GLY A 115 -19.07 5.97 0.67
C GLY A 115 -20.14 4.87 0.78
N ASP A 116 -20.80 4.56 -0.33
CA ASP A 116 -21.89 3.57 -0.38
C ASP A 116 -21.37 2.12 -0.24
N LYS A 117 -21.63 1.50 0.91
CA LYS A 117 -21.22 0.12 1.21
C LYS A 117 -22.27 -0.93 0.84
N ALA A 118 -23.34 -0.55 0.12
CA ALA A 118 -24.39 -1.46 -0.31
C ALA A 118 -24.03 -2.26 -1.59
N TRP A 119 -22.87 -2.90 -1.61
CA TRP A 119 -22.38 -3.71 -2.76
C TRP A 119 -23.07 -5.08 -2.90
N GLY A 120 -24.02 -5.41 -2.03
CA GLY A 120 -24.76 -6.67 -2.07
C GLY A 120 -23.88 -7.88 -1.74
N ARG A 121 -24.02 -8.97 -2.51
CA ARG A 121 -23.42 -10.27 -2.19
C ARG A 121 -21.90 -10.33 -2.45
N LYS A 122 -21.39 -9.60 -3.45
CA LYS A 122 -19.98 -9.67 -3.87
C LYS A 122 -19.28 -8.35 -3.54
N PRO A 123 -18.36 -8.32 -2.55
CA PRO A 123 -17.48 -7.18 -2.35
C PRO A 123 -16.62 -6.90 -3.61
N PRO A 124 -16.33 -5.63 -3.93
CA PRO A 124 -15.66 -5.26 -5.19
C PRO A 124 -14.13 -5.54 -5.20
N TYR A 125 -13.57 -5.98 -4.08
CA TYR A 125 -12.13 -6.00 -3.84
C TYR A 125 -11.36 -6.97 -4.74
N TRP A 126 -11.94 -8.13 -5.09
CA TRP A 126 -11.31 -9.05 -6.05
C TRP A 126 -11.10 -8.36 -7.41
N ASP A 127 -12.15 -7.72 -7.96
CA ASP A 127 -12.08 -7.08 -9.28
C ASP A 127 -11.12 -5.88 -9.25
N MET A 128 -11.07 -5.13 -8.14
CA MET A 128 -10.10 -4.05 -7.95
C MET A 128 -8.66 -4.56 -7.80
N GLY A 129 -8.45 -5.69 -7.11
CA GLY A 129 -7.13 -6.31 -6.98
C GLY A 129 -6.54 -6.75 -8.32
N PHE A 130 -7.37 -7.36 -9.17
CA PHE A 130 -6.97 -7.72 -10.54
C PHE A 130 -6.58 -6.46 -11.34
N LYS A 131 -7.46 -5.45 -11.35
CA LYS A 131 -7.20 -4.19 -12.07
C LYS A 131 -5.95 -3.48 -11.57
N ALA A 132 -5.77 -3.39 -10.25
CA ALA A 132 -4.61 -2.76 -9.65
C ALA A 132 -3.32 -3.48 -10.03
N ALA A 133 -3.28 -4.82 -9.98
CA ALA A 133 -2.11 -5.59 -10.42
C ALA A 133 -1.81 -5.38 -11.92
N SER A 134 -2.84 -5.38 -12.78
CA SER A 134 -2.67 -5.15 -14.22
C SER A 134 -2.22 -3.75 -14.61
N ALA A 135 -2.43 -2.78 -13.72
CA ALA A 135 -2.06 -1.38 -13.91
C ALA A 135 -0.70 -1.04 -13.27
N ALA A 136 0.07 -2.03 -12.80
CA ALA A 136 1.33 -1.79 -12.12
C ALA A 136 2.35 -1.12 -13.05
N SER A 137 2.89 0.01 -12.60
CA SER A 137 3.80 0.88 -13.36
C SER A 137 4.83 1.52 -12.43
N VAL A 138 5.86 2.13 -13.03
CA VAL A 138 6.82 2.98 -12.32
C VAL A 138 6.20 4.30 -11.85
N ASP A 139 5.18 4.79 -12.56
CA ASP A 139 4.48 6.03 -12.23
C ASP A 139 3.06 5.70 -11.75
N PHE A 140 2.67 6.28 -10.61
CA PHE A 140 1.36 6.05 -9.99
C PHE A 140 0.90 7.27 -9.19
N ALA A 141 -0.41 7.41 -8.97
CA ALA A 141 -0.98 8.53 -8.24
C ALA A 141 -0.83 8.36 -6.73
N LEU A 142 -0.64 9.47 -6.01
CA LEU A 142 -0.59 9.55 -4.55
C LEU A 142 -1.84 10.25 -3.99
N GLY A 143 -1.99 10.26 -2.66
CA GLY A 143 -3.10 10.90 -1.94
C GLY A 143 -4.36 10.05 -1.98
N THR A 144 -5.45 10.60 -2.53
CA THR A 144 -6.75 9.92 -2.67
C THR A 144 -6.72 8.99 -3.87
N ALA A 145 -5.92 7.92 -3.79
CA ALA A 145 -5.74 6.94 -4.85
C ALA A 145 -5.59 5.53 -4.26
N GLY A 146 -6.13 4.54 -4.97
CA GLY A 146 -6.00 3.12 -4.60
C GLY A 146 -6.47 2.84 -3.17
N ALA A 147 -5.65 2.13 -2.40
CA ALA A 147 -5.95 1.86 -0.98
C ALA A 147 -6.07 3.14 -0.13
N GLY A 148 -5.45 4.25 -0.56
CA GLY A 148 -5.56 5.56 0.09
C GLY A 148 -6.87 6.29 -0.18
N PHE A 149 -7.69 5.82 -1.13
CA PHE A 149 -8.90 6.52 -1.56
C PHE A 149 -9.87 6.74 -0.38
N GLY A 150 -10.16 5.67 0.37
CA GLY A 150 -11.05 5.72 1.53
C GLY A 150 -10.39 6.15 2.84
N ALA A 151 -9.07 6.31 2.86
CA ALA A 151 -8.30 6.47 4.08
C ALA A 151 -8.49 7.84 4.75
N THR A 152 -8.56 7.85 6.07
CA THR A 152 -8.68 9.04 6.93
C THR A 152 -7.71 8.99 8.09
N THR A 153 -7.27 10.15 8.56
CA THR A 153 -6.64 10.29 9.88
C THR A 153 -7.65 10.83 10.87
N TYR A 154 -7.25 11.11 12.11
CA TYR A 154 -8.14 11.67 13.13
C TYR A 154 -8.96 12.88 12.66
N ASN A 155 -8.33 13.86 11.99
CA ASN A 155 -8.96 15.13 11.60
C ASN A 155 -8.81 15.47 10.10
N LEU A 156 -8.05 14.69 9.34
CA LEU A 156 -7.73 15.00 7.94
C LEU A 156 -7.97 13.80 7.03
N LYS A 157 -8.05 14.08 5.73
CA LYS A 157 -7.93 13.03 4.72
C LYS A 157 -6.58 12.32 4.89
N GLY A 158 -6.63 10.98 4.91
CA GLY A 158 -5.45 10.15 4.83
C GLY A 158 -5.01 9.98 3.39
N GLY A 159 -4.33 8.88 3.05
CA GLY A 159 -4.02 8.60 1.66
C GLY A 159 -2.86 7.65 1.43
N LEU A 160 -2.54 7.46 0.15
CA LEU A 160 -1.36 6.76 -0.32
C LEU A 160 -0.19 7.73 -0.40
N GLY A 161 0.89 7.45 0.30
CA GLY A 161 2.13 8.22 0.28
C GLY A 161 3.30 7.36 -0.16
N SER A 162 4.31 8.00 -0.75
CA SER A 162 5.56 7.34 -1.12
C SER A 162 6.74 8.29 -0.94
N ALA A 163 7.92 7.72 -0.72
CA ALA A 163 9.19 8.45 -0.62
C ALA A 163 10.34 7.53 -1.03
N SER A 164 11.47 8.11 -1.42
CA SER A 164 12.70 7.37 -1.69
C SER A 164 13.97 8.13 -1.29
N ALA A 165 15.03 7.38 -1.05
CA ALA A 165 16.36 7.91 -0.79
C ALA A 165 17.44 6.96 -1.31
N VAL A 166 18.63 7.52 -1.51
CA VAL A 166 19.85 6.75 -1.81
C VAL A 166 20.77 6.84 -0.59
N THR A 167 21.25 5.70 -0.11
CA THR A 167 22.19 5.64 1.02
C THR A 167 23.55 6.21 0.63
N SER A 168 24.40 6.51 1.61
CA SER A 168 25.80 6.91 1.36
C SER A 168 26.62 5.85 0.61
N SER A 169 26.21 4.58 0.68
CA SER A 169 26.78 3.45 -0.03
C SER A 169 26.15 3.17 -1.40
N GLY A 170 25.16 3.98 -1.82
CA GLY A 170 24.55 3.89 -3.16
C GLY A 170 23.33 2.97 -3.25
N PHE A 171 22.82 2.41 -2.15
CA PHE A 171 21.60 1.59 -2.17
C PHE A 171 20.35 2.47 -2.25
N HIS A 172 19.37 2.04 -3.04
CA HIS A 172 18.07 2.69 -3.10
C HIS A 172 17.15 2.12 -2.02
N VAL A 173 16.48 3.02 -1.28
CA VAL A 173 15.48 2.68 -0.28
C VAL A 173 14.20 3.42 -0.63
N GLY A 174 13.11 2.68 -0.79
CA GLY A 174 11.79 3.21 -1.11
C GLY A 174 10.77 2.85 -0.03
N ALA A 175 9.77 3.70 0.14
CA ALA A 175 8.64 3.46 1.04
C ALA A 175 7.31 3.74 0.33
N LEU A 176 6.31 2.91 0.63
CA LEU A 176 4.91 3.10 0.23
C LEU A 176 4.04 2.91 1.48
N VAL A 177 3.16 3.86 1.75
CA VAL A 177 2.37 3.88 2.98
C VAL A 177 0.93 4.23 2.66
N VAL A 178 -0.03 3.51 3.26
CA VAL A 178 -1.43 3.91 3.24
C VAL A 178 -1.82 4.39 4.64
N VAL A 179 -2.05 5.69 4.80
CA VAL A 179 -2.23 6.32 6.11
C VAL A 179 -3.72 6.39 6.45
N ASN A 180 -4.16 5.49 7.33
CA ASN A 180 -5.52 5.47 7.90
C ASN A 180 -5.49 5.41 9.44
N SER A 181 -4.81 6.37 10.05
CA SER A 181 -4.45 6.33 11.47
C SER A 181 -5.55 6.90 12.38
N VAL A 182 -5.66 6.35 13.59
CA VAL A 182 -6.45 6.98 14.68
C VAL A 182 -5.78 8.26 15.17
N GLY A 183 -4.46 8.39 15.00
CA GLY A 183 -3.69 9.57 15.36
C GLY A 183 -3.69 10.66 14.29
N ARG A 184 -2.93 11.72 14.56
CA ARG A 184 -2.75 12.87 13.66
C ARG A 184 -1.37 12.84 13.03
N ALA A 185 -1.28 13.23 11.76
CA ALA A 185 0.00 13.51 11.11
C ALA A 185 0.57 14.88 11.52
N THR A 186 -0.31 15.81 11.94
CA THR A 186 0.03 17.17 12.35
C THR A 186 0.11 17.33 13.86
N ARG A 187 0.81 18.37 14.29
CA ARG A 187 0.85 18.85 15.67
C ARG A 187 -0.46 19.61 15.95
N GLY A 188 -1.34 19.05 16.79
CA GLY A 188 -2.64 19.69 17.10
C GLY A 188 -3.51 19.91 15.85
N GLU A 189 -4.18 21.06 15.77
CA GLU A 189 -4.93 21.51 14.58
C GLU A 189 -4.08 22.35 13.62
N SER A 190 -2.77 22.45 13.85
CA SER A 190 -1.86 23.26 13.04
C SER A 190 -1.51 22.58 11.71
N PRO A 191 -0.94 23.33 10.75
CA PRO A 191 -0.42 22.75 9.51
C PRO A 191 0.97 22.10 9.65
N TYR A 192 1.56 22.07 10.86
CA TYR A 192 2.92 21.55 11.06
C TYR A 192 2.92 20.03 11.25
N PHE A 193 3.64 19.30 10.40
CA PHE A 193 3.77 17.86 10.52
C PHE A 193 4.75 17.44 11.62
N TRP A 194 4.45 16.32 12.28
CA TRP A 194 5.44 15.66 13.16
C TRP A 194 6.71 15.25 12.40
N ALA A 195 6.56 14.92 11.12
CA ALA A 195 7.65 14.52 10.23
C ALA A 195 8.46 15.69 9.63
N ALA A 196 8.13 16.95 9.95
CA ALA A 196 8.81 18.11 9.35
C ALA A 196 10.36 18.11 9.44
N PRO A 197 11.02 17.57 10.50
CA PRO A 197 12.47 17.48 10.53
C PRO A 197 13.09 16.59 9.44
N TYR A 198 12.29 15.73 8.82
CA TYR A 198 12.70 14.81 7.75
C TYR A 198 12.32 15.32 6.35
N GLU A 199 11.71 16.50 6.25
CA GLU A 199 11.30 17.10 4.99
C GLU A 199 12.51 17.37 4.08
N ARG A 200 12.38 17.03 2.80
CA ARG A 200 13.36 17.35 1.76
C ARG A 200 12.73 18.22 0.71
N GLN A 201 13.45 19.24 0.24
CA GLN A 201 13.05 20.08 -0.89
C GLN A 201 11.63 20.68 -0.76
N ALA A 202 11.21 21.01 0.48
CA ALA A 202 9.89 21.54 0.78
C ALA A 202 8.72 20.62 0.34
N GLU A 203 8.93 19.31 0.30
CA GLU A 203 7.91 18.32 -0.13
C GLU A 203 6.65 18.30 0.77
N PHE A 204 6.72 18.85 1.99
CA PHE A 204 5.57 19.05 2.88
C PHE A 204 5.08 20.51 2.91
N GLY A 205 5.61 21.38 2.05
CA GLY A 205 5.28 22.81 1.98
C GLY A 205 6.26 23.75 2.69
N GLY A 206 7.36 23.23 3.25
CA GLY A 206 8.45 24.04 3.81
C GLY A 206 8.09 24.83 5.08
N LEU A 207 7.04 24.40 5.79
CA LEU A 207 6.58 25.09 7.01
C LEU A 207 7.46 24.83 8.23
N GLY A 208 8.35 23.84 8.15
CA GLY A 208 9.20 23.40 9.26
C GLY A 208 8.39 22.83 10.42
N PHE A 209 9.01 22.73 11.59
CA PHE A 209 8.38 22.14 12.77
C PHE A 209 7.35 23.06 13.45
N GLY A 210 7.25 24.33 13.03
CA GLY A 210 6.40 25.33 13.65
C GLY A 210 6.91 25.83 15.01
N PRO A 211 6.14 26.71 15.69
CA PRO A 211 6.48 27.23 17.00
C PRO A 211 6.47 26.13 18.08
N LYS A 212 7.09 26.41 19.23
CA LYS A 212 7.13 25.46 20.36
C LYS A 212 5.73 25.20 20.95
N GLU A 213 4.87 26.21 20.97
CA GLU A 213 3.50 26.15 21.48
C GLU A 213 2.51 26.07 20.30
N ILE A 214 1.62 25.07 20.34
CA ILE A 214 0.58 24.80 19.33
C ILE A 214 -0.71 24.44 20.05
#